data_AF-A0A5Z5Q203-F1
#
_entry.id   AF-A0A5Z5Q203-F1
#
_cell.length_a   1.000
_cell.length_b   1.000
_cell.length_c   1.000
_cell.angle_alpha   90.00
_cell.angle_beta   90.00
_cell.angle_gamma   90.00
#
_symmetry.space_group_name_H-M   'P 1'
#
loop_
_entity.id
_entity.type
_entity.pdbx_description
1 polymer ?
#
loop_
_entity_poly.entity_id
_entity_poly.type
_entity_poly.pdbx_seq_one_letter_code
_entity_poly.pdbx_strand_id
1 'polypeptide(L)' 'AMFISFKTKDGKIINADVDKKTFQIDGRWLSGRAINGIDSNELESITSGTWDVRTGARTNENITEIIK' A
#
# COMPACT_ATOMS: atom_id res chain seq x y z
N ALA A 1 -8.79 -0.26 -10.29
CA ALA A 1 -9.02 0.36 -8.97
C ALA A 1 -7.69 0.87 -8.46
N MET A 2 -7.71 1.92 -7.64
CA MET A 2 -6.50 2.57 -7.15
C MET A 2 -5.90 1.82 -5.95
N PHE A 3 -4.57 1.82 -5.88
CA PHE A 3 -3.86 1.27 -4.74
C PHE A 3 -2.78 2.18 -4.20
N ILE A 4 -2.47 1.98 -2.92
CA ILE A 4 -1.27 2.48 -2.26
C ILE A 4 -0.58 1.28 -1.59
N SER A 5 0.73 1.17 -1.74
CA SER A 5 1.56 0.15 -1.12
C SER A 5 2.64 0.85 -0.32
N PHE A 6 2.72 0.53 0.97
CA PHE A 6 3.76 1.04 1.86
C PHE A 6 4.79 -0.06 2.06
N LYS A 7 6.06 0.24 1.81
CA LYS A 7 7.18 -0.63 2.14
C LYS A 7 7.90 -0.04 3.34
N THR A 8 8.00 -0.80 4.42
CA THR A 8 8.79 -0.44 5.59
C THR A 8 10.23 -0.94 5.46
N LYS A 9 11.15 -0.33 6.21
CA LYS A 9 12.58 -0.63 6.19
C LYS A 9 12.93 -2.06 6.61
N ASP A 10 12.05 -2.72 7.36
CA ASP A 10 12.16 -4.14 7.73
C ASP A 10 11.65 -5.10 6.62
N GLY A 11 11.18 -4.56 5.49
CA GLY A 11 10.72 -5.31 4.33
C GLY A 11 9.23 -5.67 4.34
N LYS A 12 8.47 -5.27 5.37
CA LYS A 12 7.02 -5.47 5.38
C LYS A 12 6.32 -4.60 4.32
N ILE A 13 5.31 -5.18 3.67
CA ILE A 13 4.52 -4.51 2.64
C ILE A 13 3.05 -4.46 3.09
N ILE A 14 2.49 -3.25 3.07
CA ILE A 14 1.09 -2.99 3.40
C ILE A 14 0.42 -2.44 2.14
N ASN A 15 -0.54 -3.16 1.58
CA ASN A 15 -1.31 -2.68 0.43
C ASN A 15 -2.63 -2.06 0.88
N ALA A 16 -3.12 -1.09 0.14
CA ALA A 16 -4.37 -0.38 0.36
C ALA A 16 -5.16 -0.36 -0.94
N ASP A 17 -6.39 -0.85 -0.91
CA ASP A 17 -7.44 -0.53 -1.87
C ASP A 17 -8.07 0.79 -1.45
N VAL A 18 -7.77 1.85 -2.21
CA VAL A 18 -8.25 3.20 -1.91
C VAL A 18 -9.75 3.29 -2.14
N ASP A 19 -10.26 2.61 -3.16
CA ASP A 19 -11.66 2.67 -3.59
C ASP A 19 -12.57 1.96 -2.57
N LYS A 20 -12.15 0.79 -2.08
CA LYS A 20 -12.86 0.03 -1.05
C LYS A 20 -12.56 0.49 0.36
N LYS A 21 -11.57 1.37 0.53
CA LYS A 21 -11.02 1.75 1.84
C LYS A 21 -10.66 0.50 2.64
N THR A 22 -9.89 -0.42 2.05
CA THR A 22 -9.45 -1.65 2.72
C THR A 22 -7.96 -1.86 2.56
N PHE A 23 -7.29 -2.43 3.56
CA PHE A 23 -5.84 -2.66 3.56
C PHE A 23 -5.53 -4.14 3.59
N GLN A 24 -4.61 -4.62 2.77
CA GLN A 24 -4.06 -5.97 2.86
C GLN A 24 -2.74 -5.93 3.65
N ILE A 25 -2.72 -6.61 4.79
CA ILE A 25 -1.55 -6.76 5.66
C ILE A 25 -1.36 -8.26 5.90
N ASP A 26 -0.16 -8.78 5.62
CA ASP A 26 0.19 -10.20 5.83
C ASP A 26 -0.86 -11.17 5.24
N GLY A 27 -1.39 -10.82 4.06
CA GLY A 27 -2.41 -11.60 3.34
C GLY A 27 -3.87 -11.40 3.80
N ARG A 28 -4.13 -10.59 4.83
CA ARG A 28 -5.48 -10.33 5.37
C ARG A 28 -5.99 -8.95 4.99
N TRP A 29 -7.25 -8.85 4.56
CA TRP A 29 -7.91 -7.58 4.25
C TRP A 29 -8.60 -7.00 5.48
N LEU A 30 -8.26 -5.76 5.84
CA LEU A 30 -8.78 -5.02 6.98
C LEU A 30 -9.53 -3.77 6.48
N SER A 31 -10.66 -3.42 7.07
CA SER A 31 -11.37 -2.18 6.72
C SER A 31 -10.60 -0.92 7.15
N GLY A 32 -10.77 0.17 6.40
CA GLY A 32 -9.88 1.34 6.37
C GLY A 32 -9.73 2.14 7.66
N ARG A 33 -10.48 1.78 8.70
CA ARG A 33 -10.31 2.29 10.06
C ARG A 33 -9.13 1.65 10.81
N ALA A 34 -8.55 0.58 10.27
CA ALA A 34 -7.58 -0.27 10.97
C ALA A 34 -6.12 0.22 10.94
N ILE A 35 -5.76 1.21 10.12
CA ILE A 35 -4.41 1.75 10.17
C ILE A 35 -4.37 2.89 11.18
N ASN A 36 -4.22 2.53 12.45
CA ASN A 36 -3.57 3.43 13.40
C ASN A 36 -2.13 3.66 12.89
N GLY A 37 -1.74 4.94 12.83
CA GLY A 37 -0.61 5.49 12.06
C GLY A 37 0.58 4.56 11.86
N ILE A 38 0.90 4.29 10.60
CA ILE A 38 2.24 3.82 10.23
C ILE A 38 3.20 4.97 10.55
N ASP A 39 4.22 4.71 11.37
CA ASP A 39 5.28 5.69 11.59
C ASP A 39 6.02 5.91 10.27
N SER A 40 5.96 7.14 9.74
CA SER A 40 6.64 7.51 8.51
C SER A 40 8.16 7.36 8.63
N ASN A 41 8.70 7.27 9.85
CA ASN A 41 10.11 6.98 10.07
C ASN A 41 10.53 5.56 9.71
N GLU A 42 9.58 4.63 9.76
CA GLU A 42 9.79 3.21 9.46
C GLU A 42 9.57 2.91 7.97
N LEU A 43 9.06 3.88 7.20
CA LEU A 43 8.86 3.73 5.76
C LEU A 43 10.16 3.86 4.98
N GLU A 44 10.32 2.98 4.00
CA GLU A 44 11.35 3.03 2.95
C GLU A 44 10.78 3.70 1.70
N SER A 45 9.61 3.26 1.25
CA SER A 45 8.95 3.81 0.07
C SER A 45 7.43 3.70 0.11
N ILE A 46 6.79 4.53 -0.70
CA ILE A 46 5.36 4.51 -0.96
C ILE A 46 5.18 4.32 -2.47
N THR A 47 4.49 3.26 -2.86
CA THR A 47 4.07 3.04 -4.25
C THR A 47 2.59 3.34 -4.38
N SER A 48 2.20 4.07 -5.41
CA SER A 48 0.80 4.25 -5.78
C SER A 48 0.59 3.83 -7.23
N GLY A 49 -0.62 3.44 -7.57
CA GLY A 49 -0.93 3.04 -8.94
C GLY A 49 -2.35 2.52 -9.10
N THR A 50 -2.57 1.81 -10.20
CA THR A 50 -3.82 1.13 -10.49
C THR A 50 -3.59 -0.38 -10.53
N TRP A 51 -4.58 -1.17 -10.13
CA TRP A 51 -4.64 -2.57 -10.54
C TRP A 51 -5.79 -2.82 -11.50
N ASP A 52 -5.57 -3.74 -12.42
CA ASP A 52 -6.61 -4.36 -13.20
C ASP A 52 -7.49 -5.22 -12.27
N VAL A 53 -8.78 -4.92 -12.23
CA VAL A 53 -9.73 -5.59 -11.34
C VAL A 53 -10.08 -7.02 -11.77
N ARG A 54 -9.79 -7.38 -13.02
CA ARG A 54 -10.05 -8.71 -13.60
C ARG A 54 -8.86 -9.63 -13.38
N THR A 55 -7.64 -9.10 -13.52
CA THR A 55 -6.41 -9.92 -13.48
C THR A 55 -5.60 -9.74 -12.21
N GLY A 56 -5.84 -8.67 -11.43
CA GLY A 56 -5.04 -8.31 -10.25
C GLY A 56 -3.68 -7.72 -10.59
N ALA A 57 -3.34 -7.54 -11.87
CA ALA A 57 -2.07 -7.00 -12.30
C ALA A 57 -1.96 -5.50 -11.95
N ARG A 58 -0.81 -5.08 -11.41
CA ARG A 58 -0.50 -3.66 -11.15
C ARG A 58 -0.08 -2.96 -12.44
N THR A 59 -0.50 -1.71 -12.59
CA THR A 59 -0.24 -0.84 -13.74
C THR A 59 -0.10 0.62 -13.29
N ASN A 60 0.58 1.44 -14.09
CA ASN A 60 0.81 2.87 -13.80
C ASN A 60 1.42 3.14 -12.41
N GLU A 61 2.39 2.31 -12.03
CA GLU A 61 3.02 2.40 -10.71
C GLU A 61 3.94 3.62 -10.64
N ASN A 62 3.79 4.39 -9.57
CA ASN A 62 4.67 5.49 -9.21
C ASN A 62 5.24 5.22 -7.83
N ILE A 63 6.58 5.17 -7.73
CA ILE A 63 7.31 4.89 -6.50
C ILE A 63 7.90 6.21 -5.99
N THR A 64 7.59 6.52 -4.74
CA THR A 64 8.21 7.60 -3.98
C THR A 64 9.11 6.99 -2.91
N GLU A 65 10.42 7.13 -3.09
CA GLU A 65 11.42 6.79 -2.07
C GLU A 65 11.40 7.83 -0.96
N ILE A 66 11.44 7.39 0.30
CA ILE A 66 11.53 8.29 1.44
C ILE A 66 13.00 8.50 1.78
N ILE A 67 13.57 9.57 1.26
CA ILE A 67 14.93 10.00 1.58
C ILE A 67 14.88 10.76 2.91
N LYS A 68 15.73 10.35 3.84
CA LYS A 68 15.93 11.00 5.14
C LYS A 68 17.37 11.46 5.29
#